data_AF-A0A945UD22-F1
#
_entry.id   AF-A0A945UD22-F1
#
_cell.length_a   1.000
_cell.length_b   1.000
_cell.length_c   1.000
_cell.angle_alpha   90.00
_cell.angle_beta   90.00
_cell.angle_gamma   90.00
#
_symmetry.space_group_name_H-M   'P 1'
#
loop_
_entity.id
_entity.type
_entity.pdbx_description
1 polymer ?
#
loop_
_entity_poly.entity_id
_entity_poly.type
_entity_poly.pdbx_seq_one_letter_code
_entity_poly.pdbx_strand_id
1 'polypeptide(L)'
;MVKKLKGNLTLWVLLGGVLGYVSALWFGDPAWVQAPAQSFFYEVVVIVKSSFLALLKMLIAPIIFFSLIGGLLSIGDASRLKSLGGITIAYYLFTTAIAISIGLSVVLFYHPWVGTVEQISVAALSSDPNYIAPASFIDNSSDSLMAVLQNLLSIAFTNPFSALAELNILGIATNAFLFGLALVIAVPSTSPIVTGIHHINIMLHKVLSWVILVTPFGVYAILFDITLKSGGTLISSLL
;
A
#
# COMPACT_ATOMS: atom_id res chain seq x y z
N MET A 1 -15.55 25.55 -5.47
CA MET A 1 -15.43 24.15 -5.97
C MET A 1 -14.86 23.20 -4.90
N VAL A 2 -13.72 23.51 -4.26
CA VAL A 2 -13.06 22.68 -3.22
C VAL A 2 -13.94 22.37 -1.99
N LYS A 3 -14.83 23.28 -1.57
CA LYS A 3 -15.76 23.05 -0.44
C LYS A 3 -16.84 21.99 -0.72
N LYS A 4 -17.27 21.82 -1.99
CA LYS A 4 -18.23 20.77 -2.40
C LYS A 4 -17.56 19.40 -2.57
N LEU A 5 -16.28 19.34 -2.97
CA LEU A 5 -15.51 18.09 -3.03
C LEU A 5 -15.28 17.47 -1.64
N LYS A 6 -15.10 18.29 -0.59
CA LYS A 6 -14.90 17.79 0.78
C LYS A 6 -16.11 17.12 1.42
N GLY A 7 -17.33 17.36 0.91
CA GLY A 7 -18.56 16.88 1.55
C GLY A 7 -18.86 15.40 1.31
N ASN A 8 -18.34 14.80 0.22
CA ASN A 8 -18.59 13.39 -0.09
C ASN A 8 -17.44 12.79 -0.92
N LEU A 9 -16.21 12.84 -0.38
CA LEU A 9 -15.02 12.36 -1.08
C LEU A 9 -15.11 10.89 -1.47
N THR A 10 -15.71 10.05 -0.63
CA THR A 10 -15.96 8.63 -0.91
C THR A 10 -16.73 8.44 -2.21
N LEU A 11 -17.79 9.23 -2.42
CA LEU A 11 -18.57 9.21 -3.65
C LEU A 11 -17.74 9.67 -4.86
N TRP A 12 -16.88 10.67 -4.71
CA TRP A 12 -15.99 11.11 -5.79
C TRP A 12 -14.96 10.05 -6.18
N VAL A 13 -14.40 9.34 -5.20
CA VAL A 13 -13.46 8.23 -5.47
C VAL A 13 -14.18 7.09 -6.21
N LEU A 14 -15.38 6.72 -5.76
CA LEU A 14 -16.20 5.71 -6.44
C LEU A 14 -16.56 6.13 -7.86
N LEU A 15 -17.02 7.38 -8.04
CA LEU A 15 -17.31 7.91 -9.38
C LEU A 15 -16.07 7.95 -10.25
N GLY A 16 -14.91 8.37 -9.72
CA GLY A 16 -13.64 8.35 -10.45
C GLY A 16 -13.28 6.95 -10.93
N GLY A 17 -13.47 5.93 -10.08
CA GLY A 17 -13.22 4.55 -10.46
C GLY A 17 -14.20 4.00 -11.50
N VAL A 18 -15.50 4.21 -11.31
CA VAL A 18 -16.53 3.80 -12.27
C VAL A 18 -16.32 4.49 -13.62
N LEU A 19 -16.05 5.80 -13.62
CA LEU A 19 -15.76 6.54 -14.83
C LEU A 19 -14.51 6.03 -15.54
N GLY A 20 -13.44 5.70 -14.79
CA GLY A 20 -12.21 5.15 -15.36
C GLY A 20 -12.42 3.79 -16.02
N TYR A 21 -13.23 2.93 -15.39
CA TYR A 21 -13.60 1.64 -15.95
C TYR A 21 -14.47 1.78 -17.21
N VAL A 22 -15.55 2.57 -17.15
CA VAL A 22 -16.49 2.72 -18.27
C VAL A 22 -15.82 3.42 -19.46
N SER A 23 -15.00 4.46 -19.21
CA SER A 23 -14.30 5.12 -20.31
C SER A 23 -13.28 4.18 -20.95
N ALA A 24 -12.56 3.37 -20.17
CA ALA A 24 -11.65 2.36 -20.74
C ALA A 24 -12.36 1.37 -21.67
N LEU A 25 -13.53 0.86 -21.28
CA LEU A 25 -14.32 -0.03 -22.15
C LEU A 25 -14.76 0.66 -23.45
N TRP A 26 -15.06 1.95 -23.39
CA TRP A 26 -15.48 2.72 -24.57
C TRP A 26 -14.33 2.92 -25.56
N PHE A 27 -13.08 3.09 -25.08
CA PHE A 27 -11.91 3.17 -25.94
C PHE A 27 -11.38 1.79 -26.40
N GLY A 28 -11.83 0.71 -25.77
CA GLY A 28 -12.13 -0.61 -26.35
C GLY A 28 -11.01 -1.48 -26.93
N ASP A 29 -9.93 -0.92 -27.47
CA ASP A 29 -8.90 -1.67 -28.20
C ASP A 29 -7.49 -1.37 -27.64
N PRO A 30 -6.75 -2.35 -27.09
CA PRO A 30 -5.38 -2.12 -26.61
C PRO A 30 -4.38 -1.81 -27.73
N ALA A 31 -4.73 -1.98 -29.02
CA ALA A 31 -3.82 -1.78 -30.15
C ALA A 31 -3.29 -0.33 -30.25
N TRP A 32 -4.11 0.69 -29.93
CA TRP A 32 -3.68 2.09 -29.96
C TRP A 32 -2.85 2.48 -28.73
N VAL A 33 -2.88 1.67 -27.67
CA VAL A 33 -2.08 1.86 -26.44
C VAL A 33 -0.65 1.34 -26.61
N GLN A 34 -0.47 0.26 -27.39
CA GLN A 34 0.84 -0.31 -27.70
C GLN A 34 1.50 0.30 -28.97
N ALA A 35 0.82 1.23 -29.63
CA ALA A 35 1.36 1.93 -30.80
C ALA A 35 2.55 2.83 -30.41
N PRO A 36 3.58 2.98 -31.28
CA PRO A 36 4.73 3.85 -31.02
C PRO A 36 4.37 5.34 -30.83
N ALA A 37 3.24 5.79 -31.39
CA ALA A 37 2.68 7.11 -31.19
C ALA A 37 1.41 6.98 -30.35
N GLN A 38 1.54 7.16 -29.04
CA GLN A 38 0.41 7.15 -28.12
C GLN A 38 -0.45 8.39 -28.33
N SER A 39 -1.74 8.29 -28.03
CA SER A 39 -2.62 9.46 -28.05
C SER A 39 -2.24 10.41 -26.91
N PHE A 40 -2.24 11.72 -27.18
CA PHE A 40 -1.98 12.76 -26.16
C PHE A 40 -2.83 12.56 -24.90
N PHE A 41 -4.08 12.14 -25.07
CA PHE A 41 -4.97 11.83 -23.97
C PHE A 41 -4.42 10.73 -23.05
N TYR A 42 -3.92 9.63 -23.61
CA TYR A 42 -3.40 8.52 -22.82
C TYR A 42 -2.07 8.86 -22.14
N GLU A 43 -1.20 9.63 -22.78
CA GLU A 43 0.01 10.15 -22.14
C GLU A 43 -0.33 10.97 -20.88
N VAL A 44 -1.34 11.85 -20.96
CA VAL A 44 -1.82 12.61 -19.81
C VAL A 44 -2.33 11.67 -18.71
N VAL A 45 -3.10 10.63 -19.06
CA VAL A 45 -3.59 9.64 -18.06
C VAL A 45 -2.43 8.92 -17.38
N VAL A 46 -1.42 8.47 -18.12
CA VAL A 46 -0.24 7.78 -17.58
C VAL A 46 0.60 8.70 -16.70
N ILE A 47 0.74 9.98 -17.06
CA ILE A 47 1.41 10.99 -16.22
C ILE A 47 0.64 11.19 -14.92
N VAL A 48 -0.69 11.29 -14.97
CA VAL A 48 -1.53 11.41 -13.76
C VAL A 48 -1.38 10.17 -12.87
N LYS A 49 -1.45 8.96 -13.46
CA LYS A 49 -1.24 7.68 -12.74
C LYS A 49 0.12 7.65 -12.04
N SER A 50 1.20 7.84 -12.80
CA SER A 50 2.56 7.74 -12.29
C SER A 50 2.86 8.80 -11.23
N SER A 51 2.42 10.05 -11.45
CA SER A 51 2.56 11.13 -10.46
C SER A 51 1.79 10.82 -9.17
N PHE A 52 0.58 10.28 -9.29
CA PHE A 52 -0.22 9.89 -8.13
C PHE A 52 0.43 8.75 -7.34
N LEU A 53 0.94 7.71 -8.02
CA LEU A 53 1.67 6.62 -7.37
C LEU A 53 2.95 7.14 -6.69
N ALA A 54 3.70 8.04 -7.33
CA ALA A 54 4.88 8.67 -6.74
C ALA A 54 4.54 9.49 -5.49
N LEU A 55 3.43 10.24 -5.49
CA LEU A 55 2.93 10.96 -4.32
C LEU A 55 2.60 10.01 -3.16
N LEU A 56 1.98 8.86 -3.43
CA LEU A 56 1.73 7.85 -2.40
C LEU A 56 3.05 7.28 -1.85
N LYS A 57 3.99 6.89 -2.71
CA LYS A 57 5.31 6.36 -2.31
C LYS A 57 6.07 7.33 -1.41
N MET A 58 6.06 8.62 -1.73
CA MET A 58 6.69 9.67 -0.93
C MET A 58 6.15 9.74 0.51
N LEU A 59 4.85 9.48 0.69
CA LEU A 59 4.19 9.61 1.99
C LEU A 59 4.34 8.38 2.88
N ILE A 60 4.40 7.18 2.31
CA ILE A 60 4.34 5.92 3.05
C ILE A 60 5.42 5.85 4.14
N ALA A 61 6.69 6.02 3.79
CA ALA A 61 7.81 5.88 4.73
C ALA A 61 7.76 6.85 5.93
N PRO A 62 7.71 8.18 5.74
CA PRO A 62 7.71 9.12 6.85
C PRO A 62 6.43 9.01 7.70
N ILE A 63 5.27 8.78 7.07
CA ILE A 63 4.02 8.63 7.81
C ILE A 63 4.08 7.42 8.74
N ILE A 64 4.46 6.24 8.23
CA ILE A 64 4.53 5.03 9.07
C ILE A 64 5.49 5.26 10.24
N PHE A 65 6.68 5.80 9.97
CA PHE A 65 7.71 5.98 10.99
C PHE A 65 7.26 6.90 12.12
N PHE A 66 6.86 8.13 11.79
CA PHE A 66 6.48 9.11 12.81
C PHE A 66 5.11 8.81 13.44
N SER A 67 4.17 8.23 12.69
CA SER A 67 2.83 7.89 13.19
C SER A 67 2.90 6.75 14.19
N LEU A 68 3.72 5.72 13.94
CA LEU A 68 3.92 4.64 14.92
C LEU A 68 4.57 5.15 16.21
N ILE A 69 5.61 5.98 16.11
CA ILE A 69 6.25 6.59 17.29
C ILE A 69 5.22 7.43 18.07
N GLY A 70 4.47 8.29 17.38
CA GLY A 70 3.43 9.13 18.00
C GLY A 70 2.30 8.32 18.63
N GLY A 71 1.91 7.21 17.99
CA GLY A 71 0.91 6.29 18.51
C GLY A 71 1.37 5.60 19.79
N LEU A 72 2.63 5.16 19.84
CA LEU A 72 3.24 4.56 21.03
C LEU A 72 3.33 5.56 22.19
N LEU A 73 3.77 6.79 21.89
CA LEU A 73 3.81 7.87 22.88
C LEU A 73 2.43 8.20 23.47
N SER A 74 1.37 8.09 22.66
CA SER A 74 -0.01 8.34 23.11
C SER A 74 -0.54 7.26 24.08
N ILE A 75 0.00 6.04 24.02
CA ILE A 75 -0.35 4.96 24.96
C ILE A 75 0.32 5.19 26.33
N GLY A 76 1.55 5.73 26.32
CA GLY A 76 2.29 6.22 27.49
C GLY A 76 2.76 5.17 28.51
N ASP A 77 2.31 3.92 28.39
CA ASP A 77 2.64 2.83 29.32
C ASP A 77 3.05 1.55 28.57
N ALA A 78 4.27 1.08 28.85
CA ALA A 78 4.83 -0.14 28.28
C ALA A 78 4.05 -1.42 28.66
N SER A 79 3.42 -1.46 29.84
CA SER A 79 2.61 -2.61 30.27
C SER A 79 1.35 -2.74 29.41
N ARG A 80 0.69 -1.60 29.14
CA ARG A 80 -0.47 -1.54 28.23
C ARG A 80 -0.07 -1.97 26.83
N LEU A 81 1.11 -1.54 26.36
CA LEU A 81 1.62 -1.93 25.05
C LEU A 81 1.84 -3.43 24.92
N LYS A 82 2.41 -4.09 25.94
CA LYS A 82 2.60 -5.55 25.96
C LYS A 82 1.26 -6.29 25.83
N SER A 83 0.25 -5.88 26.60
CA SER A 83 -1.07 -6.51 26.58
C SER A 83 -1.78 -6.32 25.23
N LEU A 84 -1.74 -5.11 24.69
CA LEU A 84 -2.35 -4.77 23.40
C LEU A 84 -1.65 -5.49 22.24
N GLY A 85 -0.31 -5.54 22.25
CA GLY A 85 0.48 -6.24 21.24
C GLY A 85 0.18 -7.73 21.18
N GLY A 86 0.11 -8.41 22.34
CA GLY A 86 -0.22 -9.84 22.40
C GLY A 86 -1.63 -10.14 21.87
N ILE A 87 -2.63 -9.35 22.27
CA ILE A 87 -4.00 -9.47 21.76
C ILE A 87 -4.04 -9.23 20.24
N THR A 88 -3.28 -8.24 19.76
CA THR A 88 -3.22 -7.88 18.34
C THR A 88 -2.60 -9.00 17.50
N ILE A 89 -1.50 -9.61 17.95
CA ILE A 89 -0.87 -10.74 17.26
C ILE A 89 -1.83 -11.93 17.18
N ALA A 90 -2.46 -12.29 18.31
CA ALA A 90 -3.42 -13.38 18.34
C ALA A 90 -4.62 -13.11 17.42
N TYR A 91 -5.14 -11.88 17.43
CA TYR A 91 -6.20 -11.44 16.54
C TYR A 91 -5.82 -11.59 15.07
N TYR A 92 -4.66 -11.05 14.66
CA TYR A 92 -4.21 -11.13 13.26
C TYR A 92 -3.95 -12.57 12.81
N LEU A 93 -3.33 -13.40 13.64
CA LEU A 93 -3.10 -14.81 13.31
C LEU A 93 -4.43 -15.55 13.12
N PHE A 94 -5.39 -15.32 14.01
CA PHE A 94 -6.70 -15.95 13.94
C PHE A 94 -7.49 -15.50 12.70
N THR A 95 -7.57 -14.20 12.44
CA THR A 95 -8.27 -13.69 11.24
C THR A 95 -7.59 -14.10 9.95
N THR A 96 -6.25 -14.17 9.93
CA THR A 96 -5.49 -14.62 8.76
C THR A 96 -5.72 -16.10 8.50
N ALA A 97 -5.73 -16.94 9.54
CA ALA A 97 -6.06 -18.35 9.40
C ALA A 97 -7.45 -18.54 8.79
N ILE A 98 -8.47 -17.82 9.29
CA ILE A 98 -9.82 -17.84 8.73
C ILE A 98 -9.82 -17.40 7.26
N ALA A 99 -9.16 -16.29 6.93
CA ALA A 99 -9.10 -15.77 5.56
C ALA A 99 -8.44 -16.77 4.59
N ILE A 100 -7.33 -17.40 5.00
CA ILE A 100 -6.64 -18.45 4.22
C ILE A 100 -7.56 -19.67 4.06
N SER A 101 -8.25 -20.11 5.10
CA SER A 101 -9.19 -21.24 5.01
C SER A 101 -10.33 -20.96 4.02
N ILE A 102 -10.89 -19.75 4.05
CA ILE A 102 -11.94 -19.34 3.09
C ILE A 102 -11.38 -19.31 1.67
N GLY A 103 -10.22 -18.65 1.46
CA GLY A 103 -9.59 -18.55 0.15
C GLY A 103 -9.27 -19.91 -0.46
N LEU A 104 -8.67 -20.82 0.33
CA LEU A 104 -8.38 -22.19 -0.10
C LEU A 104 -9.65 -22.99 -0.39
N SER A 105 -10.72 -22.80 0.41
CA SER A 105 -12.00 -23.47 0.15
C SER A 105 -12.58 -23.05 -1.20
N VAL A 106 -12.65 -21.73 -1.47
CA VAL A 106 -13.17 -21.22 -2.75
C VAL A 106 -12.35 -21.75 -3.92
N VAL A 107 -11.01 -21.68 -3.83
CA VAL A 107 -10.10 -22.19 -4.87
C VAL A 107 -10.35 -23.68 -5.11
N LEU A 108 -10.45 -24.49 -4.05
CA LEU A 108 -10.64 -25.94 -4.18
C LEU A 108 -11.99 -26.34 -4.80
N PHE A 109 -13.06 -25.58 -4.58
CA PHE A 109 -14.41 -25.92 -5.07
C PHE A 109 -14.78 -25.28 -6.42
N TYR A 110 -14.42 -24.01 -6.64
CA TYR A 110 -14.82 -23.28 -7.86
C TYR A 110 -13.83 -23.42 -9.01
N HIS A 111 -12.61 -23.92 -8.75
CA HIS A 111 -11.56 -24.10 -9.75
C HIS A 111 -11.37 -22.90 -10.70
N PRO A 112 -11.16 -21.66 -10.20
CA PRO A 112 -11.15 -20.45 -11.01
C PRO A 112 -10.00 -20.38 -12.04
N TRP A 113 -9.06 -21.33 -12.01
CA TRP A 113 -7.95 -21.42 -12.96
C TRP A 113 -8.31 -22.11 -14.28
N VAL A 114 -9.45 -22.78 -14.38
CA VAL A 114 -9.86 -23.51 -15.59
C VAL A 114 -10.65 -22.55 -16.48
N GLY A 115 -10.00 -21.87 -17.43
CA GLY A 115 -10.74 -21.12 -18.46
C GLY A 115 -9.97 -20.01 -19.17
N THR A 116 -9.42 -19.03 -18.46
CA THR A 116 -8.75 -17.88 -19.08
C THR A 116 -7.90 -17.17 -18.03
N VAL A 117 -6.61 -17.47 -17.99
CA VAL A 117 -5.63 -16.54 -17.41
C VAL A 117 -4.58 -16.36 -18.48
N GLU A 118 -4.72 -15.30 -19.26
CA GLU A 118 -3.57 -14.72 -19.94
C GLU A 118 -2.53 -14.52 -18.84
N GLN A 119 -1.46 -15.31 -18.87
CA GLN A 119 -0.44 -15.25 -17.83
C GLN A 119 0.16 -13.85 -17.91
N ILE A 120 -0.30 -12.95 -17.01
CA ILE A 120 0.38 -11.68 -16.79
C ILE A 120 1.75 -12.05 -16.29
N SER A 121 2.71 -12.09 -17.21
CA SER A 121 4.08 -12.44 -16.86
C SER A 121 4.56 -11.43 -15.84
N VAL A 122 5.15 -11.90 -14.75
CA VAL A 122 5.76 -11.04 -13.72
C VAL A 122 6.79 -10.10 -14.38
N ALA A 123 7.40 -10.54 -15.48
CA ALA A 123 8.29 -9.75 -16.33
C ALA A 123 7.64 -8.48 -16.92
N ALA A 124 6.38 -8.55 -17.35
CA ALA A 124 5.65 -7.39 -17.86
C ALA A 124 5.39 -6.36 -16.74
N LEU A 125 5.08 -6.82 -15.52
CA LEU A 125 4.85 -5.96 -14.35
C LEU A 125 6.14 -5.30 -13.85
N SER A 126 7.27 -6.00 -13.88
CA SER A 126 8.57 -5.47 -13.44
C SER A 126 9.13 -4.33 -14.30
N SER A 127 8.55 -4.11 -15.48
CA SER A 127 8.94 -3.00 -16.37
C SER A 127 8.27 -1.66 -16.02
N ASP A 128 7.22 -1.66 -15.17
CA ASP A 128 6.60 -0.41 -14.71
C ASP A 128 7.50 0.23 -13.63
N PRO A 129 7.99 1.46 -13.84
CA PRO A 129 8.80 2.17 -12.83
C PRO A 129 8.05 2.40 -11.51
N ASN A 130 6.72 2.27 -11.52
CA ASN A 130 5.90 2.34 -10.31
C ASN A 130 5.66 0.98 -9.66
N TYR A 131 6.08 -0.13 -10.25
CA TYR A 131 6.01 -1.45 -9.64
C TYR A 131 6.84 -1.48 -8.34
N ILE A 132 6.22 -1.96 -7.28
CA ILE A 132 6.91 -2.33 -6.04
C ILE A 132 6.79 -3.84 -5.99
N ALA A 133 7.92 -4.53 -6.14
CA ALA A 133 7.93 -5.97 -5.98
C ALA A 133 7.39 -6.33 -4.59
N PRO A 134 6.46 -7.29 -4.48
CA PRO A 134 6.09 -7.84 -3.18
C PRO A 134 7.36 -8.25 -2.46
N ALA A 135 7.52 -7.85 -1.21
CA ALA A 135 8.66 -8.28 -0.41
C ALA A 135 8.64 -9.82 -0.32
N SER A 136 9.60 -10.46 -0.98
CA SER A 136 9.75 -11.91 -0.96
C SER A 136 10.37 -12.32 0.35
N PHE A 137 9.53 -12.52 1.37
CA PHE A 137 9.99 -12.96 2.69
C PHE A 137 10.37 -14.43 2.72
N ILE A 138 9.90 -15.21 1.74
CA ILE A 138 10.14 -16.64 1.58
C ILE A 138 10.79 -16.81 0.20
N ASP A 139 12.07 -17.16 0.17
CA ASP A 139 12.72 -17.59 -1.07
C ASP A 139 12.39 -19.09 -1.30
N ASN A 140 12.27 -19.51 -2.55
CA ASN A 140 12.01 -20.90 -2.92
C ASN A 140 13.16 -21.85 -2.50
N SER A 141 14.31 -21.30 -2.11
CA SER A 141 15.46 -22.01 -1.54
C SER A 141 15.40 -22.17 -0.01
N SER A 142 14.39 -21.58 0.65
CA SER A 142 14.26 -21.56 2.11
C SER A 142 13.65 -22.87 2.63
N ASP A 143 14.43 -23.95 2.68
CA ASP A 143 13.94 -25.27 3.09
C ASP A 143 13.56 -25.37 4.59
N SER A 144 13.75 -24.31 5.38
CA SER A 144 13.46 -24.33 6.83
C SER A 144 12.76 -23.06 7.32
N LEU A 145 11.89 -23.25 8.32
CA LEU A 145 11.29 -22.15 9.09
C LEU A 145 12.34 -21.22 9.70
N MET A 146 13.50 -21.77 10.08
CA MET A 146 14.59 -20.99 10.64
C MET A 146 15.20 -20.02 9.61
N ALA A 147 15.35 -20.44 8.35
CA ALA A 147 15.83 -19.57 7.27
C ALA A 147 14.85 -18.42 6.99
N VAL A 148 13.54 -18.71 6.98
CA VAL A 148 12.51 -17.68 6.83
C VAL A 148 12.54 -16.67 7.98
N LEU A 149 12.65 -17.15 9.23
CA LEU A 149 12.78 -16.27 10.39
C LEU A 149 14.05 -15.42 10.32
N GLN A 150 15.18 -16.01 9.94
CA GLN A 150 16.44 -15.29 9.79
C GLN A 150 16.32 -14.16 8.75
N ASN A 151 15.71 -14.44 7.60
CA ASN A 151 15.46 -13.44 6.56
C ASN A 151 14.50 -12.33 7.04
N LEU A 152 13.45 -12.70 7.77
CA LEU A 152 12.51 -11.73 8.31
C LEU A 152 13.20 -10.80 9.32
N LEU A 153 14.01 -11.36 10.22
CA LEU A 153 14.75 -10.57 11.21
C LEU A 153 15.82 -9.68 10.57
N SER A 154 16.50 -10.14 9.52
CA SER A 154 17.50 -9.32 8.81
C SER A 154 16.86 -8.11 8.12
N ILE A 155 15.69 -8.30 7.50
CA ILE A 155 14.91 -7.21 6.88
C ILE A 155 14.35 -6.27 7.95
N ALA A 156 13.89 -6.81 9.08
CA ALA A 156 13.28 -6.05 10.17
C ALA A 156 14.30 -5.17 10.92
N PHE A 157 15.51 -5.68 11.16
CA PHE A 157 16.58 -4.98 11.89
C PHE A 157 17.58 -4.27 10.98
N THR A 158 17.14 -3.79 9.81
CA THR A 158 18.00 -2.95 8.98
C THR A 158 18.16 -1.56 9.57
N ASN A 159 19.21 -0.84 9.16
CA ASN A 159 19.46 0.53 9.60
C ASN A 159 18.25 1.44 9.30
N PRO A 160 17.77 2.28 10.25
CA PRO A 160 16.55 3.07 10.07
C PRO A 160 16.60 4.04 8.89
N PHE A 161 17.78 4.59 8.56
CA PHE A 161 17.93 5.49 7.41
C PHE A 161 17.88 4.73 6.09
N SER A 162 18.52 3.56 6.01
CA SER A 162 18.39 2.67 4.84
C SER A 162 16.95 2.18 4.68
N ALA A 163 16.28 1.80 5.78
CA ALA A 163 14.89 1.36 5.75
C ALA A 163 13.96 2.41 5.13
N LEU A 164 14.15 3.69 5.50
CA LEU A 164 13.39 4.81 4.97
C LEU A 164 13.74 5.11 3.50
N ALA A 165 15.02 5.02 3.13
CA ALA A 165 15.49 5.32 1.77
C ALA A 165 15.04 4.25 0.76
N GLU A 166 15.04 2.98 1.15
CA GLU A 166 14.71 1.84 0.29
C GLU A 166 13.24 1.42 0.35
N LEU A 167 12.40 2.16 1.10
CA LEU A 167 10.99 1.82 1.34
C LEU A 167 10.81 0.39 1.92
N ASN A 168 11.73 -0.07 2.76
CA ASN A 168 11.59 -1.35 3.48
C ASN A 168 10.55 -1.20 4.60
N ILE A 169 9.28 -1.49 4.28
CA ILE A 169 8.13 -1.29 5.18
C ILE A 169 8.30 -2.04 6.51
N LEU A 170 8.77 -3.29 6.47
CA LEU A 170 8.96 -4.10 7.68
C LEU A 170 10.04 -3.50 8.59
N GLY A 171 11.16 -3.05 7.99
CA GLY A 171 12.23 -2.36 8.70
C GLY A 171 11.78 -1.01 9.27
N ILE A 172 11.01 -0.23 8.51
CA ILE A 172 10.46 1.06 8.96
C ILE A 172 9.56 0.84 10.19
N ALA A 173 8.64 -0.11 10.12
CA ALA A 173 7.71 -0.39 11.22
C ALA A 173 8.43 -0.92 12.47
N THR A 174 9.38 -1.86 12.30
CA THR A 174 10.14 -2.44 13.41
C THR A 174 11.01 -1.38 14.09
N ASN A 175 11.75 -0.59 13.32
CA ASN A 175 12.57 0.49 13.86
C ASN A 175 11.72 1.55 14.56
N ALA A 176 10.62 2.01 13.93
CA ALA A 176 9.72 2.98 14.54
C ALA A 176 9.13 2.46 15.86
N PHE A 177 8.81 1.17 15.93
CA PHE A 177 8.34 0.54 17.16
C PHE A 177 9.41 0.55 18.26
N LEU A 178 10.65 0.16 17.94
CA LEU A 178 11.75 0.16 18.91
C LEU A 178 12.08 1.58 19.40
N PHE A 179 12.17 2.56 18.50
CA PHE A 179 12.39 3.96 18.87
C PHE A 179 11.24 4.53 19.68
N GLY A 180 9.99 4.22 19.31
CA GLY A 180 8.82 4.66 20.07
C GLY A 180 8.77 4.06 21.47
N LEU A 181 9.07 2.76 21.60
CA LEU A 181 9.18 2.10 22.90
C LEU A 181 10.29 2.70 23.76
N ALA A 182 11.48 2.91 23.18
CA ALA A 182 12.59 3.53 23.87
C ALA A 182 12.25 4.95 24.35
N LEU A 183 11.56 5.75 23.51
CA LEU A 183 11.10 7.08 23.90
C LEU A 183 10.09 7.05 25.05
N VAL A 184 9.13 6.12 25.03
CA VAL A 184 8.13 5.97 26.12
C VAL A 184 8.80 5.66 27.47
N ILE A 185 9.88 4.87 27.46
CA ILE A 185 10.56 4.43 28.69
C ILE A 185 11.61 5.45 29.15
N ALA A 186 12.38 6.03 28.24
CA ALA A 186 13.55 6.83 28.56
C ALA A 186 13.26 8.33 28.68
N VAL A 187 12.20 8.84 28.05
CA VAL A 187 11.94 10.27 27.94
C VAL A 187 10.64 10.65 28.66
N PRO A 188 10.67 11.67 29.54
CA PRO A 188 9.44 12.19 30.14
C PRO A 188 8.44 12.68 29.08
N SER A 189 7.15 12.47 29.32
CA SER A 189 6.08 12.89 28.40
C SER A 189 6.03 14.39 28.14
N THR A 190 6.60 15.22 29.02
CA THR A 190 6.70 16.68 28.89
C THR A 190 7.89 17.15 28.06
N SER A 191 8.73 16.23 27.57
CA SER A 191 9.92 16.58 26.80
C SER A 191 9.57 17.27 25.47
N PRO A 192 10.37 18.27 25.04
CA PRO A 192 10.19 18.93 23.75
C PRO A 192 10.30 17.95 22.57
N ILE A 193 11.02 16.82 22.72
CA ILE A 193 11.13 15.79 21.68
C ILE A 193 9.77 15.12 21.42
N VAL A 194 9.04 14.77 22.48
CA VAL A 194 7.69 14.17 22.39
C VAL A 194 6.73 15.14 21.71
N THR A 195 6.80 16.42 22.07
CA THR A 195 6.02 17.48 21.43
C THR A 195 6.39 17.65 19.96
N GLY A 196 7.68 17.58 19.62
CA GLY A 196 8.18 17.63 18.24
C GLY A 196 7.62 16.50 17.38
N ILE A 197 7.60 15.27 17.88
CA ILE A 197 6.99 14.13 17.18
C ILE A 197 5.49 14.35 16.92
N HIS A 198 4.77 14.93 17.88
CA HIS A 198 3.35 15.25 17.69
C HIS A 198 3.13 16.31 16.59
N HIS A 199 3.94 17.37 16.58
CA HIS A 199 3.87 18.40 15.53
C HIS A 199 4.22 17.85 14.14
N ILE A 200 5.24 16.97 14.05
CA ILE A 200 5.58 16.28 12.80
C ILE A 200 4.40 15.43 12.33
N ASN A 201 3.75 14.68 13.23
CA ASN A 201 2.57 13.90 12.88
C ASN A 201 1.42 14.76 12.35
N ILE A 202 1.11 15.88 13.00
CA ILE A 202 0.08 16.81 12.52
C ILE A 202 0.43 17.32 11.12
N MET A 203 1.70 17.69 10.89
CA MET A 203 2.19 18.15 9.60
C MET A 203 2.05 17.05 8.52
N LEU A 204 2.45 15.82 8.82
CA LEU A 204 2.30 14.68 7.92
C LEU A 204 0.83 14.37 7.59
N HIS A 205 -0.07 14.42 8.59
CA HIS A 205 -1.51 14.28 8.35
C HIS A 205 -2.07 15.41 7.48
N LYS A 206 -1.50 16.62 7.56
CA LYS A 206 -1.88 17.73 6.68
C LYS A 206 -1.49 17.47 5.23
N VAL A 207 -0.28 16.98 4.99
CA VAL A 207 0.17 16.60 3.64
C VAL A 207 -0.67 15.43 3.11
N LEU A 208 -0.92 14.41 3.93
CA LEU A 208 -1.82 13.31 3.60
C LEU A 208 -3.20 13.83 3.17
N SER A 209 -3.74 14.81 3.89
CA SER A 209 -5.04 15.42 3.54
C SER A 209 -5.04 16.10 2.17
N TRP A 210 -3.90 16.65 1.74
CA TRP A 210 -3.77 17.23 0.39
C TRP A 210 -3.76 16.14 -0.68
N VAL A 211 -3.02 15.05 -0.45
CA VAL A 211 -2.96 13.92 -1.40
C VAL A 211 -4.31 13.23 -1.53
N ILE A 212 -5.04 13.08 -0.43
CA ILE A 212 -6.41 12.52 -0.41
C ILE A 212 -7.38 13.30 -1.32
N LEU A 213 -7.20 14.61 -1.50
CA LEU A 213 -8.04 15.40 -2.41
C LEU A 213 -7.82 15.07 -3.89
N VAL A 214 -6.63 14.55 -4.23
CA VAL A 214 -6.24 14.19 -5.61
C VAL A 214 -6.64 12.74 -5.93
N THR A 215 -6.96 11.92 -4.92
CA THR A 215 -7.31 10.50 -5.06
C THR A 215 -8.35 10.17 -6.13
N PRO A 216 -9.47 10.92 -6.31
CA PRO A 216 -10.44 10.61 -7.38
C PRO A 216 -9.82 10.57 -8.79
N PHE A 217 -8.88 11.47 -9.07
CA PHE A 217 -8.18 11.54 -10.36
C PHE A 217 -7.14 10.42 -10.50
N GLY A 218 -6.43 10.10 -9.41
CA GLY A 218 -5.48 8.99 -9.38
C GLY A 218 -6.17 7.64 -9.60
N VAL A 219 -7.28 7.40 -8.91
CA VAL A 219 -8.08 6.17 -9.04
C VAL A 219 -8.67 6.04 -10.44
N TYR A 220 -9.17 7.14 -11.03
CA TYR A 220 -9.59 7.16 -12.44
C TYR A 220 -8.46 6.70 -13.36
N ALA A 221 -7.27 7.31 -13.25
CA ALA A 221 -6.16 7.02 -14.15
C ALA A 221 -5.62 5.59 -13.99
N ILE A 222 -5.58 5.06 -12.76
CA ILE A 222 -5.19 3.68 -12.48
C ILE A 222 -6.19 2.70 -13.09
N LEU A 223 -7.48 2.88 -12.81
CA LEU A 223 -8.50 1.95 -13.32
C LEU A 223 -8.63 2.02 -14.84
N PHE A 224 -8.48 3.20 -15.42
CA PHE A 224 -8.46 3.37 -16.87
C PHE A 224 -7.30 2.60 -17.52
N ASP A 225 -6.07 2.80 -17.05
CA ASP A 225 -4.87 2.15 -17.59
C ASP A 225 -4.93 0.62 -17.45
N ILE A 226 -5.31 0.12 -16.27
CA ILE A 226 -5.39 -1.33 -16.01
C ILE A 226 -6.50 -1.98 -16.85
N THR A 227 -7.69 -1.35 -16.93
CA THR A 227 -8.83 -1.89 -17.68
C THR A 227 -8.52 -1.94 -19.18
N LEU A 228 -7.88 -0.89 -19.72
CA LEU A 228 -7.47 -0.88 -21.12
C LEU A 228 -6.41 -1.93 -21.44
N LYS A 229 -5.35 -2.01 -20.64
CA LYS A 229 -4.26 -2.98 -20.86
C LYS A 229 -4.71 -4.43 -20.75
N SER A 230 -5.75 -4.69 -19.95
CA SER A 230 -6.36 -6.01 -19.81
C SER A 230 -7.50 -6.30 -20.78
N GLY A 231 -7.80 -5.37 -21.70
CA GLY A 231 -8.87 -5.50 -22.68
C GLY A 231 -10.25 -5.68 -22.06
N GLY A 232 -10.47 -5.21 -20.82
CA GLY A 232 -11.72 -5.41 -20.07
C GLY A 232 -11.98 -6.85 -19.59
N THR A 233 -11.16 -7.82 -20.03
CA THR A 233 -11.37 -9.25 -19.76
C THR A 233 -11.14 -9.63 -18.30
N LEU A 234 -10.19 -8.95 -17.62
CA LEU A 234 -9.90 -9.17 -16.19
C LEU A 234 -11.08 -8.88 -15.28
N ILE A 235 -11.95 -7.92 -15.63
CA ILE A 235 -13.09 -7.57 -14.78
C ILE A 235 -14.31 -8.42 -15.17
N SER A 236 -14.48 -8.77 -16.44
CA SER A 236 -15.52 -9.71 -16.86
C SER A 236 -15.28 -11.14 -16.41
N SER A 237 -14.02 -11.55 -16.18
CA SER A 237 -13.69 -12.88 -15.63
C SER A 237 -13.88 -12.99 -14.12
N LEU A 238 -14.12 -11.85 -13.44
CA LEU A 238 -14.39 -11.78 -12.00
C LEU A 238 -15.89 -11.69 -11.66
N LEU A 239 -16.76 -11.43 -12.65
CA LEU A 239 -18.22 -11.41 -12.54
C LEU A 239 -18.83 -12.73 -13.00
#